data_AF-A0AA38PRC6-F1
#
_entry.id   AF-A0AA38PRC6-F1
#
_cell.length_a   1.000
_cell.length_b   1.000
_cell.length_c   1.000
_cell.angle_alpha   90.00
_cell.angle_beta   90.00
_cell.angle_gamma   90.00
#
_symmetry.space_group_name_H-M   'P 1'
#
loop_
_entity.id
_entity.type
_entity.pdbx_description
1 polymer ?
#
loop_
_entity_poly.entity_id
_entity_poly.type
_entity_poly.pdbx_seq_one_letter_code
_entity_poly.pdbx_strand_id
1 'polypeptide(L)'
;MYCKEKENNRGGSLHDSELIFAQLQNFCQVPAIVEWVNSVLKKNLSVQRNVRMEDAGSIVISGFTAGLRARPSFDWARNFLNPSRHPQSKQEAMRYEAASVFAMFWNMVQKVCPSVVIDNFKRFMEQTGLISMDPKEFSEQGGSGYTVNYKGSNITFKGVDMAPPSGVFMQNYARHGLQCCASSNAFTLWDPSLPHRTSLQSISPNAEEIVQSGLSIVTGERLPGTFKRYQQNQLTAEQLARNAAKLFALLLRWMSPLHLCLVLLLLSQAEVPSKGGLASIRGNLLALKAPKHLFSSLRLVAPQLLPK
;
A
#
# COMPACT_ATOMS: atom_id res chain seq x y z
N MET A 1 1.62 31.74 5.13
CA MET A 1 0.83 31.25 3.98
C MET A 1 1.44 31.91 2.75
N TYR A 2 2.03 31.13 1.84
CA TYR A 2 2.53 31.66 0.55
C TYR A 2 1.58 31.11 -0.52
N CYS A 3 0.49 31.83 -0.78
CA CYS A 3 -0.31 31.61 -1.98
C CYS A 3 0.38 32.35 -3.11
N LYS A 4 0.77 31.64 -4.17
CA LYS A 4 1.17 32.32 -5.40
C LYS A 4 -0.12 32.73 -6.12
N GLU A 5 -0.50 34.00 -5.98
CA GLU A 5 -1.54 34.60 -6.82
C GLU A 5 -1.11 34.44 -8.29
N LYS A 6 -2.04 33.97 -9.11
CA LYS A 6 -1.95 34.19 -10.55
C LYS A 6 -2.17 35.69 -10.72
N GLU A 7 -1.16 36.43 -11.19
CA GLU A 7 -1.28 37.87 -11.48
C GLU A 7 -2.48 38.09 -12.40
N ASN A 8 -3.62 38.46 -11.81
CA ASN A 8 -4.72 39.10 -12.48
C ASN A 8 -5.00 40.36 -11.67
N ASN A 9 -4.54 41.49 -12.22
CA ASN A 9 -4.84 42.82 -11.74
C ASN A 9 -6.34 43.00 -11.49
N ARG A 10 -6.78 42.88 -10.24
CA ARG A 10 -7.93 43.56 -9.62
C ARG A 10 -8.11 43.01 -8.20
N GLY A 11 -8.10 43.92 -7.22
CA GLY A 11 -8.28 43.61 -5.80
C GLY A 11 -9.53 42.76 -5.55
N GLY A 12 -9.32 41.58 -4.98
CA GLY A 12 -10.36 40.62 -4.66
C GLY A 12 -10.01 39.87 -3.37
N SER A 13 -11.03 39.64 -2.55
CA SER A 13 -11.01 38.83 -1.32
C SER A 13 -10.42 37.43 -1.55
N LEU A 14 -9.85 36.83 -0.49
CA LEU A 14 -9.27 35.47 -0.37
C LEU A 14 -10.18 34.30 -0.83
N HIS A 15 -11.37 34.58 -1.35
CA HIS A 15 -12.34 33.59 -1.83
C HIS A 15 -12.12 33.11 -3.27
N ASP A 16 -11.30 33.78 -4.09
CA ASP A 16 -11.11 33.45 -5.51
C ASP A 16 -9.68 33.00 -5.90
N SER A 17 -8.78 32.82 -4.93
CA SER A 17 -7.41 32.38 -5.20
C SER A 17 -7.31 30.85 -5.38
N GLU A 18 -6.89 30.42 -6.58
CA GLU A 18 -6.54 29.03 -6.92
C GLU A 18 -5.41 28.53 -6.00
N LEU A 19 -5.72 27.60 -5.09
CA LEU A 19 -4.73 27.06 -4.15
C LEU A 19 -3.74 26.13 -4.88
N ILE A 20 -2.59 26.67 -5.26
CA ILE A 20 -1.54 25.86 -5.90
C ILE A 20 -0.69 25.12 -4.86
N PHE A 21 -0.31 25.82 -3.78
CA PHE A 21 0.61 25.32 -2.75
C PHE A 21 0.44 26.12 -1.45
N ALA A 22 0.58 25.46 -0.30
CA ALA A 22 0.79 26.13 0.98
C ALA A 22 1.68 25.33 1.93
N GLN A 23 2.42 26.05 2.77
CA GLN A 23 3.19 25.48 3.86
C GLN A 23 2.77 26.13 5.18
N LEU A 24 2.47 25.30 6.18
CA LEU A 24 2.12 25.66 7.54
C LEU A 24 3.26 25.26 8.46
N GLN A 25 3.88 26.25 9.09
CA GLN A 25 4.92 26.03 10.10
C GLN A 25 4.29 25.70 11.46
N ASN A 26 5.01 24.98 12.30
CA ASN A 26 4.58 24.55 13.62
C ASN A 26 3.24 23.80 13.60
N PHE A 27 3.06 22.92 12.61
CA PHE A 27 1.81 22.21 12.36
C PHE A 27 1.31 21.41 13.57
N CYS A 28 2.21 20.67 14.24
CA CYS A 28 1.89 19.99 15.50
C CYS A 28 2.51 20.75 16.69
N GLN A 29 1.70 21.43 17.48
CA GLN A 29 2.19 22.25 18.61
C GLN A 29 2.62 21.42 19.84
N VAL A 30 2.56 20.09 19.76
CA VAL A 30 2.84 19.19 20.89
C VAL A 30 4.13 18.41 20.60
N PRO A 31 5.31 18.80 21.15
CA PRO A 31 6.58 18.17 20.82
C PRO A 31 6.62 16.65 21.06
N ALA A 32 6.02 16.19 22.16
CA ALA A 32 5.95 14.76 22.49
C ALA A 32 5.22 13.93 21.40
N ILE A 33 4.26 14.53 20.68
CA ILE A 33 3.58 13.88 19.55
C ILE A 33 4.50 13.82 18.34
N VAL A 34 5.24 14.89 18.06
CA VAL A 34 6.24 14.92 16.97
C VAL A 34 7.33 13.87 17.20
N GLU A 35 7.82 13.75 18.43
CA GLU A 35 8.78 12.72 18.84
C GLU A 35 8.24 11.30 18.63
N TRP A 36 6.99 11.05 19.08
CA TRP A 36 6.34 9.77 18.86
C TRP A 36 6.21 9.44 17.36
N VAL A 37 5.70 10.36 16.55
CA VAL A 37 5.58 10.17 15.09
C VAL A 37 6.93 9.84 14.46
N ASN A 38 7.98 10.57 14.83
CA ASN A 38 9.34 10.31 14.35
C ASN A 38 9.85 8.92 14.77
N SER A 39 9.52 8.45 15.97
CA SER A 39 9.87 7.10 16.42
C SER A 39 9.21 6.01 15.57
N VAL A 40 7.92 6.18 15.25
CA VAL A 40 7.15 5.26 14.40
C VAL A 40 7.72 5.25 12.98
N LEU A 41 8.02 6.43 12.44
CA LEU A 41 8.63 6.60 11.12
C LEU A 41 9.98 5.88 11.04
N LYS A 42 10.90 6.13 11.98
CA LYS A 42 12.24 5.49 12.01
C LYS A 42 12.14 3.97 12.11
N LYS A 43 11.19 3.48 12.92
CA LYS A 43 10.92 2.05 13.07
C LYS A 43 10.40 1.42 11.77
N ASN A 44 9.51 2.09 11.04
CA ASN A 44 9.01 1.58 9.75
C ASN A 44 10.10 1.60 8.68
N LEU A 45 10.85 2.68 8.55
CA LEU A 45 11.93 2.82 7.56
C LEU A 45 13.05 1.79 7.73
N SER A 46 13.35 1.36 8.96
CA SER A 46 14.44 0.40 9.22
C SER A 46 14.07 -1.06 8.89
N VAL A 47 12.78 -1.39 8.82
CA VAL A 47 12.33 -2.79 8.60
C VAL A 47 11.57 -3.00 7.29
N GLN A 48 11.15 -1.92 6.63
CA GLN A 48 10.39 -1.98 5.38
C GLN A 48 11.28 -1.67 4.17
N ARG A 49 10.90 -2.26 3.03
CA ARG A 49 11.58 -2.10 1.76
C ARG A 49 11.28 -0.73 1.16
N ASN A 50 12.35 -0.02 0.80
CA ASN A 50 12.26 1.21 0.01
C ASN A 50 11.58 0.93 -1.34
N VAL A 51 10.60 1.76 -1.71
CA VAL A 51 9.85 1.61 -2.96
C VAL A 51 10.41 2.44 -4.11
N ARG A 52 11.36 3.33 -3.85
CA ARG A 52 12.11 4.12 -4.83
C ARG A 52 13.60 3.94 -4.60
N MET A 53 14.15 2.86 -5.14
CA MET A 53 15.57 2.53 -4.97
C MET A 53 16.47 3.37 -5.88
N GLU A 54 15.88 3.97 -6.91
CA GLU A 54 16.52 4.85 -7.88
C GLU A 54 16.65 6.32 -7.40
N ASP A 55 15.83 6.71 -6.42
CA ASP A 55 15.80 8.07 -5.89
C ASP A 55 16.66 8.16 -4.62
N ALA A 56 17.08 9.38 -4.29
CA ALA A 56 17.75 9.69 -3.03
C ALA A 56 16.88 9.34 -1.80
N GLY A 57 17.52 8.89 -0.72
CA GLY A 57 16.84 8.63 0.55
C GLY A 57 16.00 7.35 0.56
N SER A 58 15.02 7.31 1.47
CA SER A 58 14.14 6.15 1.66
C SER A 58 12.69 6.57 1.72
N ILE A 59 11.83 5.80 1.03
CA ILE A 59 10.38 5.95 1.07
C ILE A 59 9.75 4.57 1.19
N VAL A 60 8.88 4.39 2.18
CA VAL A 60 8.21 3.12 2.46
C VAL A 60 6.70 3.34 2.49
N ILE A 61 5.95 2.41 1.87
CA ILE A 61 4.49 2.47 1.80
C ILE A 61 3.88 1.83 3.05
N SER A 62 2.84 2.48 3.58
CA SER A 62 1.94 1.95 4.61
C SER A 62 0.49 1.95 4.10
N GLY A 63 -0.34 1.08 4.64
CA GLY A 63 -1.74 0.92 4.24
C GLY A 63 -1.96 -0.06 3.08
N PHE A 64 -3.12 0.05 2.44
CA PHE A 64 -3.57 -0.82 1.36
C PHE A 64 -2.84 -0.53 0.05
N THR A 65 -2.49 -1.60 -0.68
CA THR A 65 -1.76 -1.50 -1.95
C THR A 65 -2.39 -2.38 -3.02
N ALA A 66 -2.07 -2.08 -4.28
CA ALA A 66 -2.46 -2.88 -5.44
C ALA A 66 -1.54 -4.11 -5.68
N GLY A 67 -0.64 -4.41 -4.74
CA GLY A 67 0.35 -5.49 -4.89
C GLY A 67 1.31 -5.28 -6.06
N LEU A 68 1.90 -6.36 -6.58
CA LEU A 68 2.83 -6.29 -7.70
C LEU A 68 2.09 -6.11 -9.03
N ARG A 69 2.71 -5.46 -10.02
CA ARG A 69 2.11 -5.33 -11.37
C ARG A 69 1.82 -6.70 -12.01
N ALA A 70 2.79 -7.61 -11.96
CA ALA A 70 2.63 -8.97 -12.46
C ALA A 70 1.71 -9.84 -11.58
N ARG A 71 1.43 -9.43 -10.35
CA ARG A 71 0.62 -10.18 -9.38
C ARG A 71 -0.26 -9.22 -8.57
N PRO A 72 -1.31 -8.66 -9.19
CA PRO A 72 -2.18 -7.73 -8.49
C PRO A 72 -2.88 -8.43 -7.33
N SER A 73 -2.97 -7.72 -6.22
CA SER A 73 -3.65 -8.13 -4.99
C SER A 73 -4.09 -6.87 -4.26
N PHE A 74 -5.31 -6.87 -3.75
CA PHE A 74 -5.72 -5.87 -2.78
C PHE A 74 -5.40 -6.40 -1.38
N ASP A 75 -4.41 -5.81 -0.72
CA ASP A 75 -4.00 -6.18 0.63
C ASP A 75 -3.15 -5.06 1.25
N TRP A 76 -2.97 -5.11 2.56
CA TRP A 76 -2.00 -4.26 3.25
C TRP A 76 -0.59 -4.48 2.69
N ALA A 77 0.22 -3.41 2.62
CA ALA A 77 1.59 -3.45 2.15
C ALA A 77 2.40 -4.61 2.79
N ARG A 78 2.91 -5.51 1.94
CA ARG A 78 3.77 -6.65 2.32
C ARG A 78 5.24 -6.34 2.03
N ASN A 79 5.76 -5.31 2.69
CA ASN A 79 7.07 -4.73 2.39
C ASN A 79 8.13 -4.94 3.48
N PHE A 80 7.93 -5.80 4.48
CA PHE A 80 8.99 -6.12 5.45
C PHE A 80 10.20 -6.76 4.75
N LEU A 81 11.42 -6.30 5.07
CA LEU A 81 12.67 -6.81 4.50
C LEU A 81 12.94 -8.27 4.91
N ASN A 82 12.69 -8.58 6.18
CA ASN A 82 12.87 -9.90 6.77
C ASN A 82 11.60 -10.32 7.50
N PRO A 83 10.51 -10.68 6.78
CA PRO A 83 9.22 -10.95 7.41
C PRO A 83 9.30 -12.08 8.45
N SER A 84 10.16 -13.08 8.24
CA SER A 84 10.37 -14.17 9.20
C SER A 84 10.97 -13.74 10.55
N ARG A 85 11.64 -12.57 10.61
CA ARG A 85 12.18 -11.99 11.86
C ARG A 85 11.12 -11.24 12.66
N HIS A 86 9.93 -11.06 12.11
CA HIS A 86 8.83 -10.34 12.72
C HIS A 86 7.61 -11.26 12.76
N PRO A 87 7.26 -11.83 13.93
CA PRO A 87 6.02 -12.58 14.08
C PRO A 87 4.82 -11.77 13.56
N GLN A 88 3.78 -12.46 13.08
CA GLN A 88 2.61 -11.80 12.49
C GLN A 88 2.00 -10.75 13.42
N SER A 89 1.87 -11.05 14.72
CA SER A 89 1.39 -10.12 15.74
C SER A 89 2.23 -8.83 15.83
N LYS A 90 3.56 -8.94 15.67
CA LYS A 90 4.46 -7.78 15.63
C LYS A 90 4.27 -6.96 14.37
N GLN A 91 4.06 -7.61 13.23
CA GLN A 91 3.77 -6.90 11.97
C GLN A 91 2.42 -6.16 12.07
N GLU A 92 1.39 -6.81 12.60
CA GLU A 92 0.06 -6.23 12.81
C GLU A 92 0.10 -5.03 13.77
N ALA A 93 0.82 -5.15 14.89
CA ALA A 93 1.01 -4.04 15.83
C ALA A 93 1.72 -2.84 15.15
N MET A 94 2.74 -3.10 14.33
CA MET A 94 3.41 -2.03 13.57
C MET A 94 2.50 -1.37 12.53
N ARG A 95 1.64 -2.15 11.86
CA ARG A 95 0.65 -1.63 10.91
C ARG A 95 -0.39 -0.77 11.61
N TYR A 96 -0.89 -1.19 12.77
CA TYR A 96 -1.83 -0.43 13.58
C TYR A 96 -1.22 0.87 14.12
N GLU A 97 0.03 0.83 14.56
CA GLU A 97 0.77 2.01 15.00
C GLU A 97 0.98 3.01 13.84
N ALA A 98 1.36 2.52 12.66
CA ALA A 98 1.45 3.35 11.45
C ALA A 98 0.10 3.94 11.06
N ALA A 99 -0.96 3.12 11.01
CA ALA A 99 -2.33 3.55 10.74
C ALA A 99 -2.77 4.65 11.70
N SER A 100 -2.38 4.54 12.98
CA SER A 100 -2.73 5.52 14.00
C SER A 100 -2.04 6.86 13.80
N VAL A 101 -0.76 6.85 13.40
CA VAL A 101 -0.04 8.06 13.01
C VAL A 101 -0.72 8.73 11.80
N PHE A 102 -1.08 7.97 10.76
CA PHE A 102 -1.77 8.51 9.60
C PHE A 102 -3.16 9.05 9.95
N ALA A 103 -3.93 8.34 10.79
CA ALA A 103 -5.26 8.77 11.22
C ALA A 103 -5.19 10.05 12.05
N MET A 104 -4.26 10.16 13.00
CA MET A 104 -4.03 11.40 13.74
C MET A 104 -3.68 12.55 12.79
N PHE A 105 -2.72 12.32 11.87
CA PHE A 105 -2.34 13.31 10.87
C PHE A 105 -3.53 13.75 10.02
N TRP A 106 -4.33 12.80 9.51
CA TRP A 106 -5.53 13.07 8.73
C TRP A 106 -6.53 13.94 9.49
N ASN A 107 -6.82 13.61 10.75
CA ASN A 107 -7.74 14.39 11.58
C ASN A 107 -7.22 15.82 11.87
N MET A 108 -5.90 16.00 12.02
CA MET A 108 -5.31 17.34 12.12
C MET A 108 -5.41 18.11 10.80
N VAL A 109 -5.11 17.45 9.68
CA VAL A 109 -5.19 18.03 8.33
C VAL A 109 -6.61 18.48 8.00
N GLN A 110 -7.63 17.67 8.35
CA GLN A 110 -9.05 18.03 8.16
C GLN A 110 -9.46 19.33 8.87
N LYS A 111 -8.74 19.75 9.93
CA LYS A 111 -9.04 20.99 10.66
C LYS A 111 -8.35 22.23 10.12
N VAL A 112 -7.22 22.08 9.42
CA VAL A 112 -6.43 23.24 8.96
C VAL A 112 -6.44 23.43 7.46
N CYS A 113 -6.71 22.37 6.67
CA CYS A 113 -6.73 22.47 5.23
C CYS A 113 -7.98 23.20 4.73
N PRO A 114 -7.88 23.97 3.64
CA PRO A 114 -9.04 24.45 2.90
C PRO A 114 -9.97 23.28 2.54
N SER A 115 -11.28 23.48 2.68
CA SER A 115 -12.28 22.43 2.44
C SER A 115 -12.15 21.83 1.05
N VAL A 116 -11.84 22.63 0.02
CA VAL A 116 -11.62 22.15 -1.35
C VAL A 116 -10.63 20.98 -1.45
N VAL A 117 -9.56 20.98 -0.65
CA VAL A 117 -8.56 19.90 -0.64
C VAL A 117 -9.14 18.66 0.03
N ILE A 118 -9.79 18.83 1.20
CA ILE A 118 -10.39 17.73 1.95
C ILE A 118 -11.54 17.08 1.17
N ASP A 119 -12.38 17.90 0.55
CA ASP A 119 -13.52 17.47 -0.26
C ASP A 119 -13.06 16.72 -1.50
N ASN A 120 -11.92 17.10 -2.10
CA ASN A 120 -11.33 16.32 -3.19
C ASN A 120 -10.91 14.92 -2.74
N PHE A 121 -10.29 14.78 -1.55
CA PHE A 121 -9.99 13.47 -0.98
C PHE A 121 -11.26 12.66 -0.67
N LYS A 122 -12.27 13.28 -0.02
CA LYS A 122 -13.53 12.62 0.32
C LYS A 122 -14.28 12.15 -0.92
N ARG A 123 -14.41 13.02 -1.94
CA ARG A 123 -15.04 12.68 -3.22
C ARG A 123 -14.30 11.55 -3.93
N PHE A 124 -12.97 11.56 -3.93
CA PHE A 124 -12.18 10.46 -4.49
C PHE A 124 -12.46 9.13 -3.77
N MET A 125 -12.52 9.15 -2.44
CA MET A 125 -12.85 7.96 -1.64
C MET A 125 -14.26 7.44 -1.94
N GLU A 126 -15.26 8.33 -1.98
CA GLU A 126 -16.65 7.99 -2.32
C GLU A 126 -16.78 7.40 -3.73
N GLN A 127 -16.17 8.04 -4.74
CA GLN A 127 -16.24 7.60 -6.13
C GLN A 127 -15.56 6.25 -6.37
N THR A 128 -14.46 5.98 -5.67
CA THR A 128 -13.70 4.74 -5.83
C THR A 128 -14.20 3.61 -4.92
N GLY A 129 -15.00 3.95 -3.90
CA GLY A 129 -15.45 3.04 -2.85
C GLY A 129 -14.31 2.53 -1.96
N LEU A 130 -13.11 3.12 -2.05
CA LEU A 130 -11.94 2.66 -1.30
C LEU A 130 -12.21 2.72 0.21
N ILE A 131 -11.71 1.71 0.92
CA ILE A 131 -11.75 1.68 2.37
C ILE A 131 -10.67 2.57 2.98
N SER A 132 -10.90 3.00 4.21
CA SER A 132 -9.92 3.75 4.99
C SER A 132 -8.72 2.87 5.39
N MET A 133 -7.61 3.49 5.80
CA MET A 133 -6.42 2.81 6.31
C MET A 133 -6.66 2.24 7.72
N ASP A 134 -7.56 1.26 7.83
CA ASP A 134 -7.74 0.47 9.05
C ASP A 134 -7.23 -0.95 8.83
N PRO A 135 -6.15 -1.39 9.50
CA PRO A 135 -5.68 -2.76 9.39
C PRO A 135 -6.68 -3.78 9.95
N LYS A 136 -7.69 -3.33 10.70
CA LYS A 136 -8.78 -4.15 11.25
C LYS A 136 -10.07 -4.09 10.43
N GLU A 137 -10.09 -3.40 9.29
CA GLU A 137 -11.29 -3.27 8.44
C GLU A 137 -11.89 -4.63 8.06
N PHE A 138 -11.04 -5.64 7.87
CA PHE A 138 -11.45 -7.01 7.54
C PHE A 138 -11.44 -7.99 8.73
N SER A 139 -11.22 -7.48 9.94
CA SER A 139 -11.26 -8.29 11.14
C SER A 139 -12.69 -8.40 11.67
N GLU A 140 -13.03 -9.53 12.28
CA GLU A 140 -14.34 -9.77 12.90
C GLU A 140 -14.70 -8.76 14.00
N GLN A 141 -13.71 -8.01 14.48
CA GLN A 141 -13.85 -7.04 15.58
C GLN A 141 -14.30 -5.65 15.12
N GLY A 142 -14.41 -5.39 13.81
CA GLY A 142 -14.80 -4.09 13.25
C GLY A 142 -13.76 -2.98 13.49
N GLY A 143 -13.88 -1.87 12.77
CA GLY A 143 -12.94 -0.75 12.82
C GLY A 143 -12.78 -0.17 14.23
N SER A 144 -11.54 -0.01 14.71
CA SER A 144 -11.25 0.18 16.14
C SER A 144 -10.83 1.60 16.55
N GLY A 145 -10.86 2.54 15.61
CA GLY A 145 -10.26 3.85 15.79
C GLY A 145 -8.73 3.77 15.96
N TYR A 146 -8.10 4.87 16.32
CA TYR A 146 -6.63 4.97 16.40
C TYR A 146 -6.11 5.29 17.79
N THR A 147 -4.86 4.93 18.05
CA THR A 147 -4.20 5.16 19.33
C THR A 147 -2.99 6.09 19.18
N VAL A 148 -2.96 7.14 19.98
CA VAL A 148 -1.83 8.08 20.07
C VAL A 148 -1.04 7.76 21.33
N ASN A 149 0.29 7.64 21.19
CA ASN A 149 1.16 7.59 22.36
C ASN A 149 1.57 9.02 22.75
N TYR A 150 1.14 9.45 23.93
CA TYR A 150 1.51 10.73 24.52
C TYR A 150 2.29 10.48 25.80
N LYS A 151 3.60 10.79 25.78
CA LYS A 151 4.50 10.62 26.93
C LYS A 151 4.43 9.21 27.56
N GLY A 152 4.37 8.18 26.72
CA GLY A 152 4.29 6.78 27.15
C GLY A 152 2.87 6.29 27.48
N SER A 153 1.88 7.17 27.53
CA SER A 153 0.47 6.81 27.74
C SER A 153 -0.26 6.67 26.41
N ASN A 154 -1.05 5.60 26.26
CA ASN A 154 -1.85 5.36 25.06
C ASN A 154 -3.24 5.98 25.21
N ILE A 155 -3.58 6.88 24.29
CA ILE A 155 -4.90 7.53 24.20
C ILE A 155 -5.59 6.99 22.95
N THR A 156 -6.73 6.31 23.11
CA THR A 156 -7.49 5.73 22.00
C THR A 156 -8.69 6.60 21.63
N PHE A 157 -8.77 6.98 20.37
CA PHE A 157 -9.88 7.72 19.79
C PHE A 157 -10.79 6.75 19.04
N LYS A 158 -12.07 6.69 19.42
CA LYS A 158 -13.08 5.82 18.80
C LYS A 158 -14.10 6.64 18.02
N GLY A 159 -14.70 6.05 16.99
CA GLY A 159 -15.75 6.72 16.19
C GLY A 159 -15.25 7.92 15.38
N VAL A 160 -13.95 7.94 15.07
CA VAL A 160 -13.28 9.01 14.32
C VAL A 160 -12.82 8.48 12.97
N ASP A 161 -12.71 9.38 11.99
CA ASP A 161 -12.25 9.04 10.65
C ASP A 161 -10.82 8.48 10.70
N MET A 162 -10.64 7.31 10.09
CA MET A 162 -9.32 6.80 9.76
C MET A 162 -8.78 7.54 8.51
N ALA A 163 -7.47 7.47 8.29
CA ALA A 163 -6.87 8.10 7.11
C ALA A 163 -7.31 7.42 5.80
N PRO A 164 -7.17 8.10 4.64
CA PRO A 164 -7.26 7.46 3.33
C PRO A 164 -6.33 6.22 3.22
N PRO A 165 -6.58 5.29 2.29
CA PRO A 165 -6.17 3.88 2.35
C PRO A 165 -4.67 3.66 2.43
N SER A 166 -3.86 4.59 1.93
CA SER A 166 -2.43 4.44 1.85
C SER A 166 -1.70 5.74 2.13
N GLY A 167 -0.46 5.59 2.55
CA GLY A 167 0.45 6.68 2.86
C GLY A 167 1.89 6.20 2.75
N VAL A 168 2.81 7.14 2.88
CA VAL A 168 4.25 6.86 2.85
C VAL A 168 4.92 7.50 4.05
N PHE A 169 5.90 6.78 4.61
CA PHE A 169 6.93 7.38 5.45
C PHE A 169 8.16 7.62 4.59
N MET A 170 8.85 8.74 4.83
CA MET A 170 10.01 9.13 4.05
C MET A 170 11.11 9.69 4.93
N GLN A 171 12.36 9.47 4.52
CA GLN A 171 13.55 10.07 5.10
C GLN A 171 14.52 10.44 4.00
N ASN A 172 14.98 11.69 4.00
CA ASN A 172 15.86 12.28 3.00
C ASN A 172 15.39 12.02 1.54
N TYR A 173 14.10 11.74 1.34
CA TYR A 173 13.56 11.42 0.03
C TYR A 173 13.50 12.67 -0.83
N ALA A 174 14.15 12.63 -2.00
CA ALA A 174 14.21 13.78 -2.88
C ALA A 174 13.98 13.38 -4.33
N ARG A 175 13.03 14.06 -4.98
CA ARG A 175 12.73 13.93 -6.41
C ARG A 175 12.48 15.31 -7.00
N HIS A 176 13.39 15.76 -7.85
CA HIS A 176 13.52 17.16 -8.31
C HIS A 176 12.20 17.88 -8.62
N GLY A 177 11.88 19.00 -7.94
CA GLY A 177 11.04 20.03 -8.55
C GLY A 177 10.38 21.10 -7.67
N LEU A 178 10.25 20.94 -6.35
CA LEU A 178 9.70 22.01 -5.49
C LEU A 178 10.57 22.23 -4.25
N GLN A 179 11.37 23.30 -4.20
CA GLN A 179 12.13 23.60 -2.98
C GLN A 179 11.20 24.22 -1.93
N CYS A 180 11.05 23.55 -0.79
CA CYS A 180 10.38 24.08 0.38
C CYS A 180 11.43 24.45 1.43
N CYS A 181 11.20 25.50 2.21
CA CYS A 181 12.04 25.79 3.36
C CYS A 181 11.98 24.61 4.34
N ALA A 182 13.15 24.11 4.73
CA ALA A 182 13.26 23.08 5.75
C ALA A 182 12.72 23.62 7.08
N SER A 183 12.05 22.75 7.83
CA SER A 183 11.52 23.05 9.15
C SER A 183 11.41 21.76 9.95
N SER A 184 11.66 21.85 11.26
CA SER A 184 11.52 20.73 12.19
C SER A 184 10.06 20.28 12.35
N ASN A 185 9.10 21.13 11.96
CA ASN A 185 7.67 20.89 12.12
C ASN A 185 6.90 21.72 11.07
N ALA A 186 6.72 21.16 9.89
CA ALA A 186 5.91 21.79 8.85
C ALA A 186 4.96 20.80 8.21
N PHE A 187 3.82 21.33 7.79
CA PHE A 187 2.87 20.65 6.93
C PHE A 187 2.84 21.36 5.58
N THR A 188 2.99 20.58 4.52
CA THR A 188 2.96 21.07 3.14
C THR A 188 1.75 20.47 2.45
N LEU A 189 0.99 21.31 1.77
CA LEU A 189 -0.16 20.92 0.97
C LEU A 189 -0.06 21.53 -0.43
N TRP A 190 -0.64 20.84 -1.40
CA TRP A 190 -0.78 21.28 -2.78
C TRP A 190 -2.12 20.74 -3.31
N ASP A 191 -2.65 21.32 -4.38
CA ASP A 191 -3.83 20.77 -5.04
C ASP A 191 -3.46 19.42 -5.69
N PRO A 192 -4.05 18.28 -5.24
CA PRO A 192 -3.76 16.97 -5.80
C PRO A 192 -4.12 16.84 -7.29
N SER A 193 -4.95 17.74 -7.83
CA SER A 193 -5.28 17.77 -9.26
C SER A 193 -4.12 18.27 -10.14
N LEU A 194 -3.14 18.95 -9.54
CA LEU A 194 -2.01 19.54 -10.25
C LEU A 194 -0.75 18.67 -10.18
N PRO A 195 0.05 18.61 -11.27
CA PRO A 195 1.37 17.98 -11.23
C PRO A 195 2.24 18.67 -10.18
N HIS A 196 2.74 17.88 -9.24
CA HIS A 196 3.64 18.34 -8.19
C HIS A 196 4.86 17.44 -8.15
N ARG A 197 5.97 18.00 -7.70
CA ARG A 197 7.23 17.29 -7.51
C ARG A 197 7.61 17.40 -6.04
N THR A 198 8.36 16.46 -5.48
CA THR A 198 8.75 16.54 -4.07
C THR A 198 9.92 17.50 -3.90
N SER A 199 10.23 17.83 -2.65
CA SER A 199 11.33 18.75 -2.36
C SER A 199 12.69 18.11 -2.51
N LEU A 200 13.58 18.85 -3.17
CA LEU A 200 15.01 18.54 -3.21
C LEU A 200 15.67 19.29 -2.05
N GLN A 201 16.29 18.55 -1.12
CA GLN A 201 17.29 19.16 -0.24
C GLN A 201 18.63 19.24 -0.97
N SER A 202 19.42 20.26 -0.67
CA SER A 202 20.79 20.41 -1.20
C SER A 202 21.77 19.51 -0.43
N ILE A 203 21.46 18.21 -0.35
CA ILE A 203 22.25 17.23 0.39
C ILE A 203 22.49 16.02 -0.51
N SER A 204 23.67 15.43 -0.37
CA SER A 204 24.03 14.21 -1.09
C SER A 204 22.96 13.13 -0.83
N PRO A 205 22.50 12.41 -1.87
CA PRO A 205 21.55 11.30 -1.71
C PRO A 205 22.06 10.19 -0.76
N ASN A 206 23.38 10.17 -0.49
CA ASN A 206 24.07 9.21 0.35
C ASN A 206 24.52 9.80 1.70
N ALA A 207 24.05 10.99 2.08
CA ALA A 207 24.41 11.57 3.38
C ALA A 207 23.87 10.70 4.52
N GLU A 208 24.72 10.39 5.48
CA GLU A 208 24.35 9.63 6.68
C GLU A 208 23.48 10.47 7.63
N GLU A 209 23.54 11.80 7.52
CA GLU A 209 22.76 12.72 8.34
C GLU A 209 21.28 12.71 7.94
N ILE A 210 20.39 12.56 8.93
CA ILE A 210 18.95 12.69 8.74
C ILE A 210 18.59 14.16 8.77
N VAL A 211 18.28 14.74 7.61
CA VAL A 211 17.93 16.16 7.49
C VAL A 211 16.46 16.37 7.16
N GLN A 212 15.77 15.34 6.65
CA GLN A 212 14.32 15.35 6.51
C GLN A 212 13.73 14.01 6.88
N SER A 213 12.65 14.04 7.66
CA SER A 213 11.73 12.92 7.79
C SER A 213 10.31 13.42 7.74
N GLY A 214 9.40 12.62 7.21
CA GLY A 214 8.00 13.00 7.15
C GLY A 214 7.10 11.86 6.71
N LEU A 215 5.83 12.19 6.62
CA LEU A 215 4.80 11.28 6.14
C LEU A 215 3.89 12.01 5.16
N SER A 216 3.27 11.26 4.25
CA SER A 216 2.30 11.79 3.31
C SER A 216 1.20 10.79 3.07
N ILE A 217 -0.04 11.28 2.94
CA ILE A 217 -1.19 10.47 2.55
C ILE A 217 -1.19 10.43 1.02
N VAL A 218 -1.08 9.23 0.46
CA VAL A 218 -0.99 9.02 -0.98
C VAL A 218 -1.76 7.77 -1.38
N THR A 219 -2.61 7.88 -2.40
CA THR A 219 -3.31 6.73 -2.95
C THR A 219 -2.72 6.38 -4.31
N GLY A 220 -2.21 5.15 -4.46
CA GLY A 220 -1.68 4.70 -5.74
C GLY A 220 -2.76 4.56 -6.82
N GLU A 221 -2.49 5.03 -8.04
CA GLU A 221 -3.44 5.03 -9.17
C GLU A 221 -4.07 3.67 -9.49
N ARG A 222 -3.33 2.58 -9.25
CA ARG A 222 -3.82 1.21 -9.50
C ARG A 222 -4.73 0.67 -8.39
N LEU A 223 -4.74 1.32 -7.22
CA LEU A 223 -5.46 0.83 -6.06
C LEU A 223 -6.98 0.78 -6.31
N PRO A 224 -7.65 1.84 -6.83
CA PRO A 224 -9.08 1.80 -7.13
C PRO A 224 -9.47 0.62 -8.03
N GLY A 225 -8.76 0.43 -9.15
CA GLY A 225 -9.05 -0.67 -10.09
C GLY A 225 -8.80 -2.06 -9.47
N THR A 226 -7.77 -2.19 -8.64
CA THR A 226 -7.46 -3.44 -7.95
C THR A 226 -8.51 -3.74 -6.87
N PHE A 227 -8.95 -2.72 -6.13
CA PHE A 227 -9.99 -2.83 -5.12
C PHE A 227 -11.34 -3.21 -5.72
N LYS A 228 -11.74 -2.59 -6.84
CA LYS A 228 -12.96 -2.96 -7.57
C LYS A 228 -12.96 -4.44 -7.97
N ARG A 229 -11.84 -4.94 -8.50
CA ARG A 229 -11.69 -6.38 -8.84
C ARG A 229 -11.71 -7.28 -7.60
N TYR A 230 -11.22 -6.80 -6.47
CA TYR A 230 -11.30 -7.50 -5.18
C TYR A 230 -12.76 -7.62 -4.72
N GLN A 231 -13.52 -6.51 -4.71
CA GLN A 231 -14.95 -6.51 -4.36
C GLN A 231 -15.77 -7.42 -5.27
N GLN A 232 -15.40 -7.53 -6.54
CA GLN A 232 -16.02 -8.43 -7.51
C GLN A 232 -15.57 -9.90 -7.38
N ASN A 233 -14.83 -10.27 -6.32
CA ASN A 233 -14.25 -11.60 -6.07
C ASN A 233 -13.32 -12.14 -7.18
N GLN A 234 -12.94 -11.32 -8.16
CA GLN A 234 -12.07 -11.72 -9.26
C GLN A 234 -10.63 -12.00 -8.77
N LEU A 235 -10.13 -11.17 -7.85
CA LEU A 235 -8.77 -11.34 -7.34
C LEU A 235 -8.66 -12.52 -6.37
N THR A 236 -9.64 -12.78 -5.51
CA THR A 236 -9.57 -13.91 -4.57
C THR A 236 -9.54 -15.24 -5.33
N ALA A 237 -10.36 -15.40 -6.37
CA ALA A 237 -10.33 -16.58 -7.23
C ALA A 237 -9.00 -16.72 -8.00
N GLU A 238 -8.50 -15.64 -8.61
CA GLU A 238 -7.19 -15.63 -9.28
C GLU A 238 -6.02 -15.89 -8.32
N GLN A 239 -6.09 -15.37 -7.09
CA GLN A 239 -5.08 -15.60 -6.04
C GLN A 239 -5.10 -17.06 -5.59
N LEU A 240 -6.29 -17.61 -5.35
CA LEU A 240 -6.47 -19.00 -4.95
C LEU A 240 -5.94 -19.96 -6.03
N ALA A 241 -6.34 -19.76 -7.29
CA ALA A 241 -5.86 -20.56 -8.42
C ALA A 241 -4.35 -20.50 -8.58
N ARG A 242 -3.73 -19.31 -8.41
CA ARG A 242 -2.27 -19.16 -8.46
C ARG A 242 -1.56 -19.80 -7.27
N ASN A 243 -2.12 -19.71 -6.07
CA ASN A 243 -1.56 -20.36 -4.88
C ASN A 243 -1.63 -21.89 -5.03
N ALA A 244 -2.75 -22.41 -5.52
CA ALA A 244 -2.90 -23.82 -5.86
C ALA A 244 -1.86 -24.25 -6.92
N ALA A 245 -1.68 -23.47 -7.99
CA ALA A 245 -0.68 -23.77 -9.02
C ALA A 245 0.76 -23.76 -8.51
N LYS A 246 1.11 -22.83 -7.60
CA LYS A 246 2.43 -22.80 -6.94
C LYS A 246 2.63 -24.00 -6.01
N LEU A 247 1.63 -24.32 -5.20
CA LEU A 247 1.67 -25.47 -4.30
C LEU A 247 1.82 -26.75 -5.12
N PHE A 248 1.09 -26.87 -6.22
CA PHE A 248 1.20 -27.96 -7.17
C PHE A 248 2.61 -28.03 -7.78
N ALA A 249 3.16 -26.92 -8.29
CA ALA A 249 4.52 -26.89 -8.84
C ALA A 249 5.60 -27.23 -7.80
N LEU A 250 5.42 -26.85 -6.53
CA LEU A 250 6.29 -27.25 -5.44
C LEU A 250 6.17 -28.75 -5.18
N LEU A 251 4.95 -29.29 -5.08
CA LEU A 251 4.71 -30.73 -4.94
C LEU A 251 5.37 -31.52 -6.08
N LEU A 252 5.21 -31.08 -7.33
CA LEU A 252 5.87 -31.69 -8.50
C LEU A 252 7.40 -31.75 -8.38
N ARG A 253 8.02 -30.81 -7.66
CA ARG A 253 9.47 -30.74 -7.48
C ARG A 253 10.01 -31.76 -6.48
N TRP A 254 9.17 -32.26 -5.57
CA TRP A 254 9.56 -33.19 -4.50
C TRP A 254 8.93 -34.58 -4.62
N MET A 255 7.98 -34.75 -5.55
CA MET A 255 7.28 -36.02 -5.74
C MET A 255 8.02 -36.93 -6.71
N SER A 256 8.19 -38.19 -6.33
CA SER A 256 8.62 -39.22 -7.28
C SER A 256 7.54 -39.45 -8.35
N PRO A 257 7.89 -39.97 -9.54
CA PRO A 257 6.93 -40.20 -10.63
C PRO A 257 5.69 -41.02 -10.23
N LEU A 258 5.83 -41.95 -9.29
CA LEU A 258 4.72 -42.75 -8.74
C LEU A 258 3.74 -41.93 -7.90
N HIS A 259 4.24 -41.05 -7.03
CA HIS A 259 3.39 -40.15 -6.25
C HIS A 259 2.66 -39.17 -7.15
N LEU A 260 3.31 -38.72 -8.23
CA LEU A 260 2.70 -37.82 -9.19
C LEU A 260 1.51 -38.48 -9.91
N CYS A 261 1.67 -39.73 -10.36
CA CYS A 261 0.57 -40.49 -10.93
C CYS A 261 -0.59 -40.63 -9.95
N LEU A 262 -0.33 -40.93 -8.67
CA LEU A 262 -1.36 -41.09 -7.65
C LEU A 262 -2.12 -39.78 -7.38
N VAL A 263 -1.42 -38.64 -7.28
CA VAL A 263 -2.07 -37.33 -7.08
C VAL A 263 -2.88 -36.91 -8.30
N LEU A 264 -2.40 -37.16 -9.52
CA LEU A 264 -3.18 -36.90 -10.74
C LEU A 264 -4.42 -37.80 -10.83
N LEU A 265 -4.33 -39.05 -10.35
CA LEU A 265 -5.45 -39.99 -10.27
C LEU A 265 -6.46 -39.54 -9.21
N LEU A 266 -6.02 -39.03 -8.06
CA LEU A 266 -6.91 -38.48 -7.03
C LEU A 266 -7.59 -37.18 -7.48
N LEU A 267 -6.86 -36.30 -8.18
CA LEU A 267 -7.40 -35.05 -8.73
C LEU A 267 -8.36 -35.29 -9.89
N SER A 268 -8.24 -36.39 -10.63
CA SER A 268 -9.20 -36.75 -11.69
C SER A 268 -10.53 -37.31 -11.15
N GLN A 269 -10.52 -37.78 -9.89
CA GLN A 269 -11.71 -38.25 -9.16
C GLN A 269 -12.36 -37.15 -8.31
N ALA A 270 -11.67 -36.03 -8.09
CA ALA A 270 -12.22 -34.87 -7.39
C ALA A 270 -13.10 -34.05 -8.34
N GLU A 271 -14.37 -33.83 -7.97
CA GLU A 271 -15.26 -32.93 -8.70
C GLU A 271 -14.70 -31.49 -8.68
N VAL A 272 -14.16 -31.03 -9.81
CA VAL A 272 -13.67 -29.64 -9.97
C VAL A 272 -14.80 -28.74 -10.47
N PRO A 273 -15.01 -27.55 -9.87
CA PRO A 273 -16.11 -26.67 -10.23
C PRO A 273 -15.84 -25.89 -11.53
N SER A 274 -16.78 -26.00 -12.47
CA SER A 274 -16.95 -25.18 -13.69
C SER A 274 -15.82 -25.18 -14.73
N LYS A 275 -16.23 -25.06 -16.01
CA LYS A 275 -15.37 -25.14 -17.21
C LYS A 275 -14.20 -24.14 -17.25
N GLY A 276 -14.22 -23.07 -16.45
CA GLY A 276 -13.17 -22.04 -16.40
C GLY A 276 -11.87 -22.49 -15.70
N GLY A 277 -11.96 -23.38 -14.69
CA GLY A 277 -10.79 -23.83 -13.93
C GLY A 277 -9.84 -24.73 -14.73
N LEU A 278 -10.41 -25.62 -15.55
CA LEU A 278 -9.66 -26.56 -16.39
C LEU A 278 -8.84 -25.86 -17.49
N ALA A 279 -9.37 -24.78 -18.08
CA ALA A 279 -8.66 -23.99 -19.09
C ALA A 279 -7.42 -23.29 -18.51
N SER A 280 -7.50 -22.82 -17.25
CA SER A 280 -6.38 -22.17 -16.56
C SER A 280 -5.25 -23.15 -16.21
N ILE A 281 -5.60 -24.35 -15.74
CA ILE A 281 -4.63 -25.42 -15.45
C ILE A 281 -3.91 -25.86 -16.73
N ARG A 282 -4.65 -25.98 -17.84
CA ARG A 282 -4.11 -26.33 -19.16
C ARG A 282 -3.11 -25.29 -19.68
N GLY A 283 -3.40 -24.00 -19.53
CA GLY A 283 -2.48 -22.92 -19.90
C GLY A 283 -1.18 -22.94 -19.09
N ASN A 284 -1.27 -23.25 -17.79
CA ASN A 284 -0.12 -23.29 -16.90
C ASN A 284 0.80 -24.51 -17.13
N LEU A 285 0.25 -25.67 -17.48
CA LEU A 285 1.02 -26.88 -17.83
C LEU A 285 1.87 -26.67 -19.09
N LEU A 286 1.32 -26.01 -20.10
CA LEU A 286 2.03 -25.69 -21.35
C LEU A 286 3.16 -24.68 -21.12
N ALA A 287 2.98 -23.73 -20.20
CA ALA A 287 3.99 -22.72 -19.88
C ALA A 287 5.22 -23.28 -19.11
N LEU A 288 5.09 -24.45 -18.47
CA LEU A 288 6.12 -25.00 -17.57
C LEU A 288 7.22 -25.82 -18.27
N LYS A 289 7.22 -25.96 -19.61
CA LYS A 289 8.17 -26.83 -20.36
C LYS A 289 8.36 -28.21 -19.69
N ALA A 290 7.26 -28.82 -19.26
CA ALA A 290 7.32 -30.10 -18.55
C ALA A 290 8.05 -31.17 -19.38
N PRO A 291 8.83 -32.07 -18.75
CA PRO A 291 9.57 -33.11 -19.47
C PRO A 291 8.64 -33.96 -20.34
N LYS A 292 9.08 -34.32 -21.56
CA LYS A 292 8.26 -35.12 -22.51
C LYS A 292 7.71 -36.42 -21.92
N HIS A 293 8.44 -37.04 -20.98
CA HIS A 293 8.00 -38.27 -20.32
C HIS A 293 6.76 -38.08 -19.41
N LEU A 294 6.54 -36.87 -18.89
CA LEU A 294 5.37 -36.53 -18.08
C LEU A 294 4.08 -36.54 -18.92
N PHE A 295 4.18 -36.13 -20.19
CA PHE A 295 3.05 -36.14 -21.13
C PHE A 295 2.62 -37.56 -21.51
N SER A 296 3.55 -38.51 -21.62
CA SER A 296 3.24 -39.92 -21.84
C SER A 296 2.47 -40.55 -20.67
N SER A 297 2.83 -40.21 -19.43
CA SER A 297 2.11 -40.68 -18.24
C SER A 297 0.74 -40.02 -18.09
N LEU A 298 0.61 -38.72 -18.41
CA LEU A 298 -0.67 -38.02 -18.45
C LEU A 298 -1.63 -38.61 -19.50
N ARG A 299 -1.12 -39.09 -20.63
CA ARG A 299 -1.92 -39.72 -21.71
C ARG A 299 -2.58 -41.02 -21.29
N LEU A 300 -1.95 -41.75 -20.37
CA LEU A 300 -2.47 -43.00 -19.82
C LEU A 300 -3.54 -42.78 -18.74
N VAL A 301 -3.44 -41.70 -17.97
CA VAL A 301 -4.21 -41.53 -16.72
C VAL A 301 -5.31 -40.47 -16.80
N ALA A 302 -5.14 -39.44 -17.63
CA ALA A 302 -6.11 -38.35 -17.78
C ALA A 302 -6.08 -37.75 -19.21
N PRO A 303 -6.44 -38.55 -20.25
CA PRO A 303 -6.36 -38.12 -21.65
C PRO A 303 -7.17 -36.86 -21.98
N GLN A 304 -8.22 -36.56 -21.20
CA GLN A 304 -9.05 -35.36 -21.31
C GLN A 304 -8.31 -34.03 -21.03
N LEU A 305 -7.13 -34.08 -20.41
CA LEU A 305 -6.31 -32.90 -20.11
C LEU A 305 -5.29 -32.56 -21.21
N LEU A 306 -5.14 -33.42 -22.23
CA LEU A 306 -4.20 -33.24 -23.32
C LEU A 306 -4.88 -32.60 -24.56
N PRO A 307 -4.15 -31.82 -25.38
CA PRO A 307 -4.66 -31.42 -26.69
C PRO A 307 -4.92 -32.66 -27.57
N LYS A 308 -5.96 -32.58 -28.40
CA LYS A 308 -6.13 -33.50 -29.54
C LYS A 308 -5.02 -33.26 -30.56
#